data_AF-A0A150T253-F1
#
_entry.id   AF-A0A150T253-F1
#
_cell.length_a   1.000
_cell.length_b   1.000
_cell.length_c   1.000
_cell.angle_alpha   90.00
_cell.angle_beta   90.00
_cell.angle_gamma   90.00
#
_symmetry.space_group_name_H-M   'P 1'
#
loop_
_entity.id
_entity.type
_entity.pdbx_description
1 polymer ?
#
loop_
_entity_poly.entity_id
_entity_poly.type
_entity_poly.pdbx_seq_one_letter_code
_entity_poly.pdbx_strand_id
1 'polypeptide(L)'
;MLDTVEVVVGEREVRTYRGTELVAWHERSFEPHSRVADPRHFDGLWRRPAAATTPPEAPLSALEAMGRSLSDYAAVIGEVAS
;
A
#
# COMPACT_ATOMS: atom_id res chain seq x y z
N MET A 1 2.54 -5.16 23.18
CA MET A 1 2.87 -3.71 23.23
C MET A 1 2.15 -3.07 22.06
N LEU A 2 1.29 -2.07 22.28
CA LEU A 2 0.62 -1.37 21.19
C LEU A 2 1.67 -0.49 20.50
N ASP A 3 1.85 -0.66 19.19
CA ASP A 3 2.64 0.26 18.38
C ASP A 3 1.89 1.59 18.33
N THR A 4 2.53 2.66 18.79
CA THR A 4 1.90 3.99 18.93
C THR A 4 2.61 4.95 17.98
N VAL A 5 1.82 5.76 17.28
CA VAL A 5 2.31 6.80 16.37
C VAL A 5 1.81 8.17 16.82
N GLU A 6 2.66 9.18 16.66
CA GLU A 6 2.35 10.58 16.96
C GLU A 6 2.16 11.33 15.65
N VAL A 7 1.06 12.09 15.53
CA VAL A 7 0.73 12.82 14.31
C VAL A 7 0.76 14.32 14.60
N VAL A 8 1.61 15.04 13.86
CA VAL A 8 1.72 16.49 13.93
C VAL A 8 1.10 17.08 12.66
N VAL A 9 0.01 17.81 12.85
CA VAL A 9 -0.66 18.55 11.77
C VAL A 9 -0.16 19.99 11.80
N GLY A 10 0.69 20.34 10.84
CA GLY A 10 1.16 21.70 10.64
C GLY A 10 0.22 22.52 9.75
N GLU A 11 0.60 23.77 9.49
CA GLU A 11 -0.14 24.62 8.57
C GLU A 11 -0.18 24.03 7.17
N ARG A 12 0.98 23.62 6.63
CA ARG A 12 1.11 23.14 5.24
C ARG A 12 1.26 21.63 5.09
N GLU A 13 1.57 20.91 6.16
CA GLU A 13 1.99 19.51 6.06
C GLU A 13 1.52 18.69 7.26
N VAL A 14 1.45 17.38 7.06
CA VAL A 14 1.19 16.40 8.12
C VAL A 14 2.40 15.49 8.23
N ARG A 15 2.86 15.27 9.46
CA ARG A 15 4.01 14.41 9.78
C ARG A 15 3.59 13.35 10.79
N THR A 16 4.01 12.10 10.57
CA THR A 16 3.74 10.98 11.46
C THR A 16 5.05 10.40 11.99
N TYR A 17 5.14 10.25 13.30
CA TYR A 17 6.32 9.77 13.99
C TYR A 17 6.06 8.46 14.74
N ARG A 18 7.06 7.58 14.78
CA ARG A 18 7.15 6.47 15.72
C ARG A 18 8.31 6.78 16.67
N GLY A 19 7.99 7.28 17.87
CA GLY A 19 9.00 7.85 18.76
C GLY A 19 9.71 9.04 18.09
N THR A 20 11.02 8.94 17.87
CA THR A 20 11.81 9.99 17.19
C THR A 20 11.94 9.80 15.67
N GLU A 21 11.44 8.69 15.13
CA GLU A 21 11.55 8.36 13.70
C GLU A 21 10.36 8.95 12.91
N LEU A 22 10.62 9.73 11.87
CA LEU A 22 9.60 10.18 10.93
C LEU A 22 9.27 9.05 9.95
N VAL A 23 8.05 8.49 10.05
CA VAL A 23 7.63 7.32 9.26
C VAL A 23 6.72 7.69 8.08
N ALA A 24 6.10 8.87 8.08
CA ALA A 24 5.31 9.36 6.96
C ALA A 24 5.21 10.89 6.95
N TRP A 25 5.14 11.46 5.75
CA TRP A 25 4.93 12.90 5.53
C TRP A 25 4.19 13.14 4.22
N HIS A 26 3.25 14.09 4.23
CA HIS A 26 2.58 14.59 3.03
C HIS A 26 2.19 16.07 3.16
N GLU A 27 2.03 16.77 2.03
CA GLU A 27 1.43 18.10 1.99
C GLU A 27 -0.04 18.02 2.38
N ARG A 28 -0.47 18.96 3.22
CA ARG A 28 -1.83 19.01 3.72
C ARG A 28 -2.76 19.47 2.60
N SER A 29 -3.81 18.69 2.36
CA SER A 29 -4.93 19.15 1.55
C SER A 29 -5.94 19.93 2.39
N PHE A 30 -6.52 20.96 1.79
CA PHE A 30 -7.59 21.76 2.38
C PHE A 30 -8.94 21.54 1.70
N GLU A 31 -8.97 20.76 0.62
CA GLU A 31 -10.20 20.42 -0.08
C GLU A 31 -10.99 19.36 0.73
N PRO A 32 -12.26 19.61 1.08
CA PRO A 32 -13.07 18.65 1.83
C PRO A 32 -13.15 17.29 1.13
N HIS A 33 -13.11 16.21 1.91
CA HIS A 33 -13.18 14.82 1.43
C HIS A 33 -12.07 14.39 0.44
N SER A 34 -11.07 15.24 0.21
CA SER A 34 -9.94 14.89 -0.64
C SER A 34 -9.11 13.76 0.00
N ARG A 35 -8.67 12.84 -0.84
CA ARG A 35 -7.77 11.75 -0.43
C ARG A 35 -6.33 12.14 -0.75
N VAL A 36 -5.48 12.18 0.26
CA VAL A 36 -4.03 12.34 0.09
C VAL A 36 -3.38 10.95 0.10
N ALA A 37 -2.87 10.53 -1.06
CA ALA A 37 -2.18 9.25 -1.23
C ALA A 37 -0.75 9.50 -1.72
N ASP A 38 0.16 9.69 -0.76
CA ASP A 38 1.59 9.75 -1.05
C ASP A 38 2.15 8.32 -1.24
N PRO A 39 2.92 8.04 -2.31
CA PRO A 39 3.55 6.74 -2.50
C PRO A 39 4.35 6.26 -1.27
N ARG A 40 4.97 7.18 -0.52
CA ARG A 40 5.78 6.89 0.67
C ARG A 40 4.96 6.34 1.84
N HIS A 41 3.64 6.56 1.86
CA HIS A 41 2.76 5.91 2.85
C HIS A 41 2.75 4.38 2.73
N PHE A 42 3.15 3.85 1.58
CA PHE A 42 3.16 2.42 1.30
C PHE A 42 4.57 1.82 1.39
N ASP A 43 5.57 2.61 1.75
CA ASP A 43 6.95 2.13 1.90
C ASP A 43 7.02 1.10 3.03
N GLY A 44 7.64 -0.06 2.73
CA GLY A 44 7.76 -1.17 3.68
C GLY A 44 6.47 -1.95 3.92
N LEU A 45 5.34 -1.51 3.36
CA LEU A 45 4.08 -2.25 3.43
C LEU A 45 4.22 -3.55 2.63
N TRP A 46 4.73 -3.46 1.40
CA TRP A 46 4.95 -4.61 0.53
C TRP A 46 6.38 -5.13 0.66
N ARG A 47 6.52 -6.47 0.61
CA ARG A 47 7.85 -7.07 0.43
C ARG A 47 8.41 -6.55 -0.88
N ARG A 48 9.64 -6.01 -0.84
CA ARG A 48 10.38 -5.70 -2.06
C ARG A 48 10.42 -7.01 -2.89
N PRO A 49 10.04 -6.99 -4.17
CA PRO A 49 10.13 -8.18 -5.00
C PRO A 49 11.53 -8.76 -4.85
N ALA A 50 11.64 -10.05 -4.51
CA ALA A 50 12.92 -10.73 -4.56
C ALA A 50 13.50 -10.45 -5.95
N ALA A 51 14.77 -10.03 -6.02
CA ALA A 51 15.44 -9.74 -7.28
C ALA A 51 15.10 -10.86 -8.26
N ALA A 52 14.54 -10.49 -9.42
CA ALA A 52 13.87 -11.40 -10.35
C ALA A 52 14.73 -12.63 -10.63
N THR A 53 14.51 -13.67 -9.84
CA THR A 53 14.97 -15.00 -10.15
C THR A 53 13.81 -15.54 -10.96
N THR A 54 14.03 -15.82 -12.24
CA THR A 54 13.01 -16.41 -13.11
C THR A 54 12.31 -17.51 -12.33
N PRO A 55 11.02 -17.35 -11.99
CA PRO A 55 10.34 -18.38 -11.23
C PRO A 55 10.36 -19.64 -12.09
N PRO A 56 10.77 -20.82 -11.56
CA PRO A 56 10.39 -22.05 -12.22
C PRO A 56 8.87 -22.03 -12.39
N GLU A 57 8.37 -22.57 -13.50
CA GLU A 57 6.94 -22.67 -13.80
C GLU A 57 6.19 -23.13 -12.54
N ALA A 58 5.55 -22.17 -11.86
CA ALA A 58 5.03 -22.40 -10.54
C ALA A 58 3.80 -23.32 -10.70
N PRO A 59 3.68 -24.39 -9.91
CA PRO A 59 2.46 -25.19 -9.93
C PRO A 59 1.26 -24.29 -9.60
N LEU A 60 0.10 -24.62 -10.15
CA LEU A 60 -1.18 -23.96 -9.85
C LEU A 60 -1.27 -23.71 -8.34
N SER A 61 -1.50 -22.46 -7.95
CA SER A 61 -1.63 -22.13 -6.54
C SER A 61 -2.82 -22.90 -5.94
N ALA A 62 -2.76 -23.21 -4.65
CA ALA A 62 -3.86 -23.90 -3.97
C ALA A 62 -5.20 -23.14 -4.11
N LEU A 63 -5.15 -21.82 -4.28
CA LEU A 63 -6.31 -20.97 -4.52
C LEU A 63 -6.87 -21.14 -5.94
N GLU A 64 -6.00 -21.15 -6.97
CA GLU A 64 -6.41 -21.46 -8.35
C GLU A 64 -6.99 -22.87 -8.47
N ALA A 65 -6.41 -23.84 -7.77
CA ALA A 65 -6.96 -25.21 -7.72
C ALA A 65 -8.36 -25.27 -7.09
N MET A 66 -8.72 -24.29 -6.24
CA MET A 66 -10.07 -24.11 -5.68
C MET A 66 -10.96 -23.18 -6.53
N GLY A 67 -10.56 -22.88 -7.77
CA GLY A 67 -11.32 -22.04 -8.70
C GLY A 67 -11.23 -20.54 -8.41
N ARG A 68 -10.21 -20.08 -7.67
CA ARG A 68 -9.98 -18.66 -7.38
C ARG A 68 -8.76 -18.17 -8.15
N SER A 69 -8.95 -17.86 -9.43
CA SER A 69 -7.86 -17.37 -10.27
C SER A 69 -7.62 -15.88 -10.07
N LEU A 70 -6.35 -15.45 -10.11
CA LEU A 70 -6.00 -14.03 -10.13
C LEU A 70 -6.54 -13.30 -11.36
N SER A 71 -6.77 -14.01 -12.47
CA SER A 71 -7.44 -13.46 -13.65
C SER A 71 -8.85 -12.97 -13.33
N ASP A 72 -9.56 -13.67 -12.45
CA ASP A 72 -10.95 -13.34 -12.10
C ASP A 72 -10.99 -12.05 -11.28
N TYR A 73 -10.02 -11.86 -10.37
CA TYR A 73 -9.86 -10.61 -9.63
C TYR A 73 -9.40 -9.45 -10.54
N ALA A 74 -8.50 -9.73 -11.49
CA ALA A 74 -8.03 -8.73 -12.44
C ALA A 74 -9.16 -8.20 -13.33
N ALA A 75 -10.09 -9.06 -13.75
CA ALA A 75 -11.27 -8.65 -14.51
C ALA A 75 -12.13 -7.64 -13.73
N VAL A 76 -12.36 -7.90 -12.43
CA VAL A 76 -13.13 -6.99 -11.56
C VAL A 76 -12.45 -5.64 -11.37
N ILE A 77 -11.11 -5.61 -11.19
CA ILE A 77 -10.38 -4.35 -11.03
C ILE A 77 -10.30 -3.56 -12.35
N GLY A 78 -10.14 -4.25 -13.48
CA GLY A 78 -10.08 -3.62 -14.81
C GLY A 78 -11.39 -2.94 -15.24
N GLU A 79 -12.54 -3.50 -14.86
CA GLU A 79 -13.85 -2.90 -15.14
C GLU A 79 -14.12 -1.62 -14.33
N VAL A 80 -13.57 -1.49 -13.12
CA VAL A 80 -13.76 -0.29 -12.26
C VAL A 80 -12.90 0.89 -12.73
N ALA A 81 -11.86 0.64 -13.53
CA ALA A 81 -10.98 1.67 -14.09
C ALA A 81 -11.40 2.17 -15.48
N SER A 82 -12.56 1.73 -15.99
CA SER A 82 -13.13 2.12 -17.30
C SER A 82 -14.35 3.03 -17.17
#